data_AF-A0A936T7V5-F1
#
_entry.id   AF-A0A936T7V5-F1
#
_cell.length_a   1.000
_cell.length_b   1.000
_cell.length_c   1.000
_cell.angle_alpha   90.00
_cell.angle_beta   90.00
_cell.angle_gamma   90.00
#
_symmetry.space_group_name_H-M   'P 1'
#
loop_
_entity.id
_entity.type
_entity.pdbx_description
1 polymer ?
#
loop_
_entity_poly.entity_id
_entity_poly.type
_entity_poly.pdbx_seq_one_letter_code
_entity_poly.pdbx_strand_id
1 'polypeptide(L)'
;MRVDGVYRARLGGVGYVMRFFPEGYVMHTAGMAKDADGLKVLLVPSTPTGGNSAVHRSAVRLTGDSVLFTTHGMKGEIDYQGLRLGTDSIRFRKYSHINGRDVTVTYFFEPDALSAQ
;
A
#
# COMPACT_ATOMS: atom_id res chain seq x y z
N MET A 1 7.82 2.39 -11.24
CA MET A 1 7.44 2.22 -9.82
C MET A 1 8.55 1.44 -9.16
N ARG A 2 8.95 1.83 -7.94
CA ARG A 2 10.05 1.20 -7.22
C ARG A 2 9.57 0.00 -6.41
N VAL A 3 10.42 -1.02 -6.28
CA VAL A 3 10.13 -2.27 -5.55
C VAL A 3 11.19 -2.58 -4.48
N ASP A 4 12.21 -1.73 -4.40
CA ASP A 4 13.36 -1.75 -3.49
C ASP A 4 13.12 -0.88 -2.25
N GLY A 5 11.87 -0.87 -1.77
CA GLY A 5 11.47 -0.05 -0.63
C GLY A 5 9.97 -0.04 -0.43
N VAL A 6 9.52 0.87 0.42
CA VAL A 6 8.11 1.02 0.79
C VAL A 6 7.59 2.40 0.43
N TYR A 7 6.30 2.47 0.12
CA TYR A 7 5.56 3.72 -0.06
C TYR A 7 4.78 4.01 1.22
N ARG A 8 5.00 5.18 1.83
CA ARG A 8 4.38 5.58 3.10
C ARG A 8 3.47 6.78 2.92
N ALA A 9 2.37 6.78 3.65
CA ALA A 9 1.50 7.93 3.77
C ALA A 9 0.99 8.09 5.20
N ARG A 10 0.51 9.29 5.52
CA ARG A 10 -0.20 9.58 6.77
C ARG A 10 -1.52 10.27 6.47
N LEU A 11 -2.61 9.79 7.07
CA LEU A 11 -3.93 10.39 6.94
C LEU A 11 -4.63 10.34 8.30
N GLY A 12 -5.06 11.49 8.82
CA GLY A 12 -5.78 11.57 10.10
C GLY A 12 -5.03 10.93 11.28
N GLY A 13 -3.71 11.07 11.33
CA GLY A 13 -2.85 10.47 12.35
C GLY A 13 -2.48 9.00 12.11
N VAL A 14 -3.16 8.29 11.21
CA VAL A 14 -2.93 6.88 10.87
C VAL A 14 -1.83 6.76 9.82
N GLY A 15 -0.86 5.87 10.07
CA GLY A 15 0.20 5.54 9.14
C GLY A 15 -0.20 4.41 8.19
N TYR A 16 0.11 4.57 6.91
CA TYR A 16 -0.10 3.56 5.87
C TYR A 16 1.22 3.23 5.20
N VAL A 17 1.44 1.95 4.94
CA VAL A 17 2.64 1.45 4.26
C VAL A 17 2.22 0.46 3.18
N MET A 18 2.83 0.59 2.01
CA MET A 18 2.66 -0.30 0.87
C MET A 18 4.03 -0.74 0.35
N ARG A 19 4.17 -2.00 -0.06
CA ARG A 19 5.34 -2.52 -0.76
C ARG A 19 4.90 -3.17 -2.06
N PHE A 20 5.48 -2.75 -3.16
CA PHE A 20 5.25 -3.36 -4.46
C PHE A 20 6.28 -4.44 -4.72
N PHE A 21 5.82 -5.49 -5.40
CA PHE A 21 6.61 -6.66 -5.69
C PHE A 21 6.70 -6.87 -7.21
N PRO A 22 7.86 -7.32 -7.72
CA PRO A 22 8.08 -7.51 -9.16
C PRO A 22 7.11 -8.54 -9.78
N GLU A 23 6.55 -9.44 -8.98
CA GLU A 23 5.55 -10.43 -9.41
C GLU A 23 4.15 -9.83 -9.61
N GLY A 24 4.00 -8.49 -9.58
CA GLY A 24 2.77 -7.80 -9.98
C GLY A 24 1.72 -7.71 -8.87
N TYR A 25 2.14 -7.68 -7.61
CA TYR A 25 1.25 -7.47 -6.47
C TYR A 25 1.77 -6.39 -5.51
N VAL A 26 0.87 -5.90 -4.67
CA VAL A 26 1.18 -4.99 -3.57
C VAL A 26 0.80 -5.66 -2.26
N MET A 27 1.66 -5.51 -1.25
CA MET A 27 1.31 -5.78 0.14
C MET A 27 1.14 -4.46 0.87
N HIS A 28 0.12 -4.35 1.70
CA HIS A 28 -0.11 -3.14 2.48
C HIS A 28 -0.88 -3.44 3.76
N THR A 29 -0.85 -2.50 4.69
CA THR A 29 -1.61 -2.60 5.93
C THR A 29 -2.96 -1.90 5.86
N ALA A 30 -3.89 -2.28 6.75
CA ALA A 30 -5.19 -1.61 6.88
C ALA A 30 -5.11 -0.18 7.48
N GLY A 31 -3.90 0.31 7.77
CA GLY A 31 -3.64 1.54 8.52
C GLY A 31 -3.60 1.27 10.02
N MET A 32 -2.46 1.56 10.66
CA MET A 32 -2.29 1.38 12.11
C MET A 32 -1.94 2.70 12.78
N ALA A 33 -2.50 2.92 13.97
CA ALA A 33 -2.54 4.23 14.60
C ALA A 33 -1.21 4.74 15.18
N LYS A 34 -0.19 3.88 15.38
CA LYS A 34 0.94 4.26 16.26
C LYS A 34 2.36 3.99 15.76
N ASP A 35 2.58 3.11 14.79
CA ASP A 35 3.92 2.89 14.26
C ASP A 35 3.85 2.40 12.82
N ALA A 36 4.32 3.22 11.87
CA ALA A 36 4.42 2.83 10.47
C ALA A 36 5.78 2.16 10.15
N ASP A 37 6.80 2.39 10.97
CA ASP A 37 8.13 1.83 10.76
C ASP A 37 8.15 0.34 11.13
N GLY A 38 7.53 -0.01 12.26
CA GLY A 38 7.29 -1.41 12.65
C GLY A 38 6.39 -2.20 11.69
N LEU A 39 5.65 -1.55 10.78
CA LEU A 39 4.82 -2.26 9.79
C LEU A 39 5.60 -2.67 8.54
N LYS A 40 6.72 -2.02 8.24
CA LYS A 40 7.51 -2.31 7.03
C LYS A 40 8.00 -3.75 7.03
N VAL A 41 8.39 -4.24 8.20
CA VAL A 41 8.90 -5.61 8.40
C VAL A 41 7.84 -6.68 8.14
N LEU A 42 6.56 -6.32 8.14
CA LEU A 42 5.45 -7.22 7.85
C LEU A 42 5.13 -7.29 6.35
N LEU A 43 5.75 -6.46 5.51
CA LEU A 43 5.48 -6.45 4.07
C LEU A 43 6.53 -7.29 3.35
N VAL A 44 6.58 -8.59 3.64
CA VAL A 44 7.48 -9.55 2.99
C VAL A 44 6.69 -10.71 2.38
N PRO A 45 7.19 -11.40 1.34
CA PRO A 45 6.44 -12.45 0.64
C PRO A 45 5.96 -13.60 1.52
N SER A 46 6.68 -13.88 2.61
CA SER A 46 6.36 -14.95 3.57
C SER A 46 5.27 -14.55 4.58
N THR A 47 4.84 -13.29 4.63
CA THR A 47 3.83 -12.85 5.60
C THR A 47 2.45 -13.42 5.24
N PRO A 48 1.76 -14.08 6.19
CA PRO A 48 0.40 -14.55 5.98
C PRO A 48 -0.57 -13.40 5.66
N THR A 49 -1.29 -13.53 4.54
CA THR A 49 -2.28 -12.56 4.07
C THR A 49 -3.70 -13.15 4.12
N GLY A 50 -4.70 -12.32 4.38
CA GLY A 50 -6.12 -12.71 4.37
C GLY A 50 -6.77 -12.82 5.76
N GLY A 51 -8.11 -12.92 5.78
CA GLY A 51 -8.89 -13.01 7.02
C GLY A 51 -8.72 -11.79 7.94
N ASN A 52 -8.42 -12.05 9.22
CA ASN A 52 -8.10 -11.04 10.26
C ASN A 52 -6.66 -10.50 10.18
N SER A 53 -5.88 -10.83 9.14
CA SER A 53 -4.51 -10.32 9.01
C SER A 53 -4.52 -8.80 8.83
N ALA A 54 -3.61 -8.12 9.53
CA ALA A 54 -3.37 -6.69 9.37
C ALA A 54 -2.72 -6.33 8.01
N VAL A 55 -2.27 -7.36 7.27
CA VAL A 55 -1.63 -7.24 5.96
C VAL A 55 -2.51 -7.84 4.88
N HIS A 56 -2.71 -7.06 3.83
CA HIS A 56 -3.44 -7.45 2.64
C HIS A 56 -2.49 -7.57 1.46
N ARG A 57 -2.82 -8.48 0.55
CA ARG A 57 -2.15 -8.65 -0.73
C ARG A 57 -3.16 -8.48 -1.85
N SER A 58 -2.82 -7.63 -2.81
CA SER A 58 -3.68 -7.33 -3.96
C SER A 58 -2.88 -7.41 -5.25
N ALA A 59 -3.48 -7.99 -6.28
CA ALA A 59 -2.91 -7.93 -7.63
C ALA A 59 -2.93 -6.49 -8.13
N VAL A 60 -1.84 -6.06 -8.76
CA VAL A 60 -1.67 -4.69 -9.28
C VAL A 60 -1.75 -4.72 -10.79
N ARG A 61 -2.58 -3.85 -11.35
CA ARG A 61 -2.63 -3.56 -12.78
C ARG A 61 -1.96 -2.23 -13.04
N LEU A 62 -0.97 -2.22 -13.94
CA LEU A 62 -0.28 -1.03 -14.39
C LEU A 62 -0.77 -0.65 -15.79
N THR A 63 -1.09 0.62 -16.02
CA THR A 63 -1.52 1.12 -17.33
C THR A 63 -0.96 2.52 -17.54
N GLY A 64 0.15 2.64 -18.29
CA GLY A 64 0.93 3.88 -18.33
C GLY A 64 1.37 4.26 -16.91
N ASP A 65 1.08 5.48 -16.48
CA ASP A 65 1.40 5.96 -15.13
C ASP A 65 0.34 5.61 -14.07
N SER A 66 -0.72 4.92 -14.47
CA SER A 66 -1.77 4.47 -13.56
C SER A 66 -1.38 3.19 -12.83
N VAL A 67 -1.72 3.13 -11.54
CA VAL A 67 -1.55 1.98 -10.65
C VAL A 67 -2.91 1.63 -10.06
N LEU A 68 -3.44 0.46 -10.42
CA LEU A 68 -4.81 0.07 -10.05
C LEU A 68 -4.78 -1.23 -9.25
N PHE A 69 -5.49 -1.27 -8.12
CA PHE A 69 -5.74 -2.51 -7.39
C PHE A 69 -6.97 -2.37 -6.49
N THR A 70 -7.54 -3.51 -6.10
CA THR A 70 -8.65 -3.60 -5.16
C THR A 70 -8.24 -4.48 -3.99
N THR A 71 -8.62 -4.05 -2.79
CA THR A 71 -8.30 -4.77 -1.55
C THR A 71 -9.56 -5.39 -1.00
N HIS A 72 -9.53 -6.69 -0.74
CA HIS A 72 -10.67 -7.43 -0.23
C HIS A 72 -10.48 -7.65 1.28
N GLY A 73 -11.23 -6.91 2.08
CA GLY A 73 -11.31 -7.11 3.54
C GLY A 73 -12.57 -7.88 3.90
N MET A 74 -12.67 -8.36 5.15
CA MET A 74 -13.86 -9.09 5.62
C MET A 74 -15.17 -8.31 5.48
N LYS A 75 -15.12 -6.98 5.56
CA LYS A 75 -16.29 -6.10 5.51
C LYS A 75 -16.61 -5.58 4.10
N GLY A 76 -15.80 -5.91 3.10
CA GLY A 76 -15.96 -5.44 1.74
C GLY A 76 -14.66 -4.89 1.14
N GLU A 77 -14.81 -4.10 0.09
CA GLU A 77 -13.73 -3.77 -0.83
C GLU A 77 -13.33 -2.29 -0.76
N ILE A 78 -12.07 -2.02 -1.10
CA ILE A 78 -11.55 -0.67 -1.32
C ILE A 78 -10.79 -0.66 -2.64
N ASP A 79 -11.19 0.24 -3.52
CA ASP A 79 -10.51 0.48 -4.80
C ASP A 79 -9.42 1.52 -4.63
N TYR A 80 -8.29 1.26 -5.27
CA TYR A 80 -7.13 2.15 -5.32
C TYR A 80 -6.89 2.54 -6.77
N GLN A 81 -7.10 3.81 -7.06
CA GLN A 81 -6.82 4.42 -8.37
C GLN A 81 -5.62 5.36 -8.21
N GLY A 82 -4.45 4.86 -8.58
CA GLY A 82 -3.17 5.53 -8.40
C GLY A 82 -2.65 6.21 -9.65
N LEU A 83 -1.98 7.35 -9.48
CA LEU A 83 -1.17 8.01 -10.50
C LEU A 83 0.25 8.20 -9.95
N ARG A 84 1.25 7.77 -10.71
CA ARG A 84 2.67 8.00 -10.39
C ARG A 84 3.01 9.48 -10.58
N LEU A 85 3.57 10.10 -9.56
CA LEU A 85 4.01 11.49 -9.57
C LEU A 85 5.55 11.49 -9.51
N GLY A 86 6.17 11.19 -10.66
CA GLY A 86 7.61 10.98 -10.77
C GLY A 86 8.06 9.59 -10.30
N THR A 87 9.29 9.50 -9.80
CA THR A 87 9.95 8.24 -9.38
C THR A 87 9.54 7.79 -7.98
N ASP A 88 9.36 8.75 -7.07
CA ASP A 88 9.34 8.50 -5.63
C ASP A 88 8.00 8.81 -4.96
N SER A 89 6.92 9.02 -5.73
CA SER A 89 5.60 9.18 -5.14
C SER A 89 4.46 8.68 -6.01
N ILE A 90 3.39 8.24 -5.35
CA ILE A 90 2.16 7.76 -5.99
C ILE A 90 0.98 8.37 -5.24
N ARG A 91 0.06 8.99 -5.97
CA ARG A 91 -1.18 9.51 -5.41
C ARG A 91 -2.32 8.55 -5.72
N PHE A 92 -2.96 8.04 -4.67
CA PHE A 92 -4.13 7.18 -4.78
C PHE A 92 -5.39 7.94 -4.41
N ARG A 93 -6.39 7.88 -5.28
CA ARG A 93 -7.80 7.99 -4.87
C ARG A 93 -8.23 6.64 -4.34
N LYS A 94 -8.75 6.61 -3.11
CA LYS A 94 -9.22 5.42 -2.41
C LYS A 94 -10.72 5.52 -2.24
N TYR A 95 -11.46 4.58 -2.82
CA TYR A 95 -12.91 4.51 -2.67
C TYR A 95 -13.30 3.26 -1.89
N SER A 96 -13.96 3.44 -0.75
CA SER A 96 -14.45 2.33 0.07
C SER A 96 -15.89 1.98 -0.30
N HIS A 97 -16.09 0.75 -0.77
CA HIS A 97 -17.42 0.19 -1.02
C HIS A 97 -18.16 -0.20 0.28
N ILE A 98 -17.49 -0.10 1.43
CA ILE A 98 -18.05 -0.45 2.74
C ILE A 98 -18.92 0.69 3.29
N ASN A 99 -18.47 1.93 3.12
CA ASN A 99 -19.13 3.12 3.69
C ASN A 99 -19.19 4.32 2.74
N GLY A 100 -18.84 4.14 1.46
CA GLY A 100 -18.86 5.18 0.44
C GLY A 100 -17.77 6.24 0.60
N ARG A 101 -16.81 6.06 1.52
CA ARG A 101 -15.75 7.04 1.78
C ARG A 101 -14.78 7.12 0.59
N ASP A 102 -14.57 8.33 0.10
CA ASP A 102 -13.60 8.67 -0.94
C ASP A 102 -12.51 9.57 -0.35
N VAL A 103 -11.24 9.15 -0.45
CA VAL A 103 -10.10 9.93 0.03
C VAL A 103 -8.94 9.87 -0.94
N THR A 104 -8.29 11.00 -1.15
CA THR A 104 -7.02 11.07 -1.89
C THR A 104 -5.85 11.09 -0.93
N VAL A 105 -4.87 10.22 -1.15
CA VAL A 105 -3.68 10.07 -0.30
C VAL A 105 -2.44 9.96 -1.18
N THR A 106 -1.43 10.78 -0.90
CA THR A 106 -0.12 10.68 -1.58
C THR A 106 0.82 9.85 -0.71
N TYR A 107 1.43 8.84 -1.32
CA TYR A 107 2.44 8.01 -0.71
C TYR A 107 3.82 8.39 -1.24
N PHE A 108 4.78 8.51 -0.35
CA PHE A 108 6.17 8.83 -0.65
C PHE A 108 7.03 7.58 -0.47
N PHE A 109 7.92 7.37 -1.42
CA PHE A 109 8.84 6.25 -1.42
C PHE A 109 9.92 6.44 -0.35
N GLU A 110 10.21 5.37 0.35
CA GLU A 110 11.31 5.24 1.28
C GLU A 110 12.09 3.98 0.87
N PRO A 111 13.36 4.09 0.45
CA PRO A 111 14.16 2.95 0.08
C PRO A 111 14.33 2.01 1.28
N ASP A 112 14.47 0.72 1.02
CA ASP A 112 14.97 -0.19 2.04
C ASP A 112 16.34 0.31 2.51
N ALA A 113 16.60 0.22 3.82
CA ALA A 113 17.96 0.42 4.29
C ALA A 113 18.83 -0.60 3.55
N LEU A 114 19.86 -0.13 2.85
CA LEU A 114 20.96 -1.00 2.43
C LEU A 114 21.48 -1.61 3.73
N SER A 115 21.15 -2.88 3.99
CA SER A 115 21.81 -3.63 5.03
C SER A 115 23.30 -3.50 4.75
N ALA A 116 24.00 -2.70 5.56
CA ALA A 116 25.45 -2.76 5.58
C ALA A 116 25.77 -4.22 5.91
N GLN A 117 26.37 -4.90 4.93
CA GLN A 117 26.85 -6.27 5.06
C GLN A 117 27.82 -6.39 6.25
#